data_AF-A0A3D1LXC6-F1
#
_entry.id   AF-A0A3D1LXC6-F1
#
_cell.length_a   1.000
_cell.length_b   1.000
_cell.length_c   1.000
_cell.angle_alpha   90.00
_cell.angle_beta   90.00
_cell.angle_gamma   90.00
#
_symmetry.space_group_name_H-M   'P 1'
#
loop_
_entity.id
_entity.type
_entity.pdbx_description
1 polymer ?
#
loop_
_entity_poly.entity_id
_entity_poly.type
_entity_poly.pdbx_seq_one_letter_code
_entity_poly.pdbx_strand_id
1 'polypeptide(L)'
;GDWRSSGMAFRLPLFQEEEFAKELKVVDKLKVIAHDHGKSVAQMAIAWTLGHSAVSVGLVGVRNERELKENVAAVDWKLSDATRKEIDAVFTEEGVTTHVDTDQAI
;
A
#
# COMPACT_ATOMS: atom_id res chain seq x y z
N GLY A 1 -0.23 -22.95 -4.70
CA GLY A 1 -1.17 -22.91 -5.85
C GLY A 1 -1.16 -21.53 -6.47
N ASP A 2 -1.75 -21.35 -7.64
CA ASP A 2 -1.92 -20.03 -8.26
C ASP A 2 -2.87 -19.17 -7.41
N TRP A 3 -2.39 -18.00 -6.96
CA TRP A 3 -3.19 -17.10 -6.12
C TRP A 3 -4.41 -16.57 -6.85
N ARG A 4 -4.38 -16.51 -8.18
CA ARG A 4 -5.48 -16.00 -9.01
C ARG A 4 -6.73 -16.86 -8.92
N SER A 5 -6.60 -18.15 -8.60
CA SER A 5 -7.74 -19.06 -8.44
C SER A 5 -8.16 -19.26 -6.99
N SER A 6 -7.23 -19.12 -6.04
CA SER A 6 -7.50 -19.37 -4.61
C SER A 6 -7.78 -18.11 -3.80
N GLY A 7 -7.43 -16.92 -4.31
CA GLY A 7 -7.43 -15.68 -3.55
C GLY A 7 -6.28 -15.59 -2.52
N MET A 8 -5.43 -16.62 -2.43
CA MET A 8 -4.35 -16.69 -1.45
C MET A 8 -3.02 -16.24 -2.06
N ALA A 9 -2.55 -15.04 -1.70
CA ALA A 9 -1.25 -14.54 -2.10
C ALA A 9 -0.29 -14.58 -0.90
N PHE A 10 0.92 -15.13 -1.10
CA PHE A 10 1.91 -15.27 -0.02
C PHE A 10 1.40 -16.03 1.22
N ARG A 11 0.48 -17.00 1.05
CA ARG A 11 -0.25 -17.69 2.13
C ARG A 11 -1.13 -16.78 3.01
N LEU A 12 -1.47 -15.59 2.52
CA LEU A 12 -2.42 -14.65 3.12
C LEU A 12 -3.69 -14.56 2.23
N PRO A 13 -4.88 -14.35 2.82
CA PRO A 13 -6.15 -14.31 2.08
C PRO A 13 -6.43 -12.99 1.35
N LEU A 14 -5.39 -12.33 0.82
CA LEU A 14 -5.44 -10.94 0.32
C LEU A 14 -6.47 -10.69 -0.80
N PHE A 15 -6.84 -11.72 -1.56
CA PHE A 15 -7.78 -11.63 -2.67
C PHE A 15 -9.01 -12.53 -2.50
N GLN A 16 -9.30 -12.99 -1.27
CA GLN A 16 -10.58 -13.62 -0.96
C GLN A 16 -11.67 -12.57 -0.88
N GLU A 17 -12.91 -12.94 -1.20
CA GLU A 17 -14.03 -12.00 -1.40
C GLU A 17 -14.21 -11.01 -0.24
N GLU A 18 -14.23 -11.50 1.01
CA GLU A 18 -14.44 -10.64 2.18
C GLU A 18 -13.29 -9.66 2.42
N GLU A 19 -12.04 -10.15 2.38
CA GLU A 19 -10.85 -9.31 2.61
C GLU A 19 -10.67 -8.31 1.47
N PHE A 20 -10.84 -8.75 0.23
CA PHE A 20 -10.75 -7.88 -0.94
C PHE A 20 -11.78 -6.75 -0.89
N ALA A 21 -13.01 -7.02 -0.42
CA ALA A 21 -14.03 -5.98 -0.27
C ALA A 21 -13.65 -4.93 0.79
N LYS A 22 -12.95 -5.31 1.89
CA LYS A 22 -12.43 -4.37 2.89
C LYS A 22 -11.27 -3.55 2.33
N GLU A 23 -10.34 -4.20 1.63
CA GLU A 23 -9.19 -3.54 0.99
C GLU A 23 -9.62 -2.48 -0.03
N LEU A 24 -10.69 -2.74 -0.80
CA LEU A 24 -11.23 -1.74 -1.72
C LEU A 24 -11.71 -0.47 -1.01
N LYS A 25 -12.33 -0.59 0.17
CA LYS A 25 -12.75 0.56 0.99
C LYS A 25 -11.56 1.33 1.53
N VAL A 26 -10.53 0.63 1.99
CA VAL A 26 -9.25 1.25 2.38
C VAL A 26 -8.67 2.04 1.22
N VAL A 27 -8.55 1.42 0.04
CA VAL A 27 -8.03 2.08 -1.17
C VAL A 27 -8.84 3.32 -1.53
N ASP A 28 -10.17 3.28 -1.42
CA ASP A 28 -11.02 4.44 -1.70
C ASP A 28 -10.77 5.60 -0.74
N LYS A 29 -10.54 5.33 0.55
CA LYS A 29 -10.13 6.36 1.53
C LYS A 29 -8.71 6.88 1.24
N LEU A 30 -7.75 5.99 0.93
CA LEU A 30 -6.38 6.39 0.59
C LEU A 30 -6.34 7.26 -0.68
N LYS A 31 -7.25 7.07 -1.64
CA LYS A 31 -7.36 7.95 -2.82
C LYS A 31 -7.65 9.40 -2.42
N VAL A 32 -8.50 9.61 -1.41
CA VAL A 32 -8.83 10.96 -0.93
C VAL A 32 -7.58 11.62 -0.32
N ILE A 33 -6.89 10.91 0.59
CA ILE A 33 -5.66 11.40 1.21
C ILE A 33 -4.60 11.72 0.14
N ALA A 34 -4.41 10.82 -0.83
CA ALA A 34 -3.41 11.01 -1.88
C ALA A 34 -3.75 12.21 -2.77
N HIS A 35 -5.04 12.36 -3.12
CA HIS A 35 -5.54 13.47 -3.91
C HIS A 35 -5.30 14.82 -3.23
N ASP A 36 -5.51 14.93 -1.91
CA ASP A 36 -5.29 16.17 -1.15
C ASP A 36 -3.82 16.59 -1.14
N HIS A 37 -2.91 15.64 -1.38
CA HIS A 37 -1.48 15.89 -1.58
C HIS A 37 -1.07 16.03 -3.06
N GLY A 38 -2.01 15.94 -4.01
CA GLY A 38 -1.74 15.99 -5.44
C GLY A 38 -0.94 14.80 -5.96
N LYS A 39 -1.12 13.61 -5.34
CA LYS A 39 -0.37 12.39 -5.62
C LYS A 39 -1.32 11.20 -5.87
N SER A 40 -0.80 10.13 -6.45
CA SER A 40 -1.55 8.88 -6.59
C SER A 40 -1.39 7.97 -5.36
N VAL A 41 -2.30 7.00 -5.19
CA VAL A 41 -2.17 5.96 -4.14
C VAL A 41 -0.89 5.14 -4.34
N ALA A 42 -0.50 4.88 -5.58
CA ALA A 42 0.76 4.18 -5.88
C ALA A 42 1.97 4.99 -5.39
N GLN A 43 1.97 6.30 -5.63
CA GLN A 43 3.02 7.19 -5.10
C GLN A 43 3.02 7.22 -3.57
N MET A 44 1.85 7.23 -2.94
CA MET A 44 1.73 7.18 -1.48
C MET A 44 2.31 5.89 -0.92
N ALA A 45 2.00 4.73 -1.51
CA ALA A 45 2.51 3.44 -1.06
C ALA A 45 4.05 3.36 -1.15
N ILE A 46 4.63 3.88 -2.24
CA ILE A 46 6.09 3.94 -2.41
C ILE A 46 6.71 4.87 -1.36
N ALA A 47 6.17 6.09 -1.21
CA ALA A 47 6.64 7.08 -0.23
C ALA A 47 6.54 6.57 1.23
N TRP A 48 5.43 5.91 1.55
CA TRP A 48 5.19 5.32 2.87
C TRP A 48 6.26 4.27 3.19
N THR A 49 6.52 3.37 2.22
CA THR A 49 7.50 2.28 2.32
C THR A 49 8.92 2.80 2.48
N LEU A 50 9.35 3.69 1.58
CA LEU A 50 10.71 4.28 1.60
C LEU A 50 10.95 5.19 2.80
N GLY A 51 9.90 5.74 3.40
CA GLY A 51 10.03 6.59 4.58
C GLY A 51 10.22 5.81 5.89
N HIS A 52 10.19 4.47 5.88
CA HIS A 52 10.50 3.67 7.06
C HIS A 52 12.01 3.47 7.22
N SER A 53 12.54 3.70 8.43
CA SER A 53 13.99 3.70 8.70
C SER A 53 14.70 2.37 8.41
N ALA A 54 13.98 1.25 8.50
CA ALA A 54 14.50 -0.07 8.16
C ALA A 54 14.55 -0.37 6.64
N VAL A 55 13.97 0.48 5.80
CA VAL A 55 13.88 0.26 4.35
C VAL A 55 14.94 1.10 3.63
N SER A 56 15.96 0.45 3.11
CA SER A 56 17.01 1.12 2.33
C SER A 56 16.69 1.22 0.83
N VAL A 57 15.96 0.25 0.28
CA VAL A 57 15.67 0.14 -1.16
C VAL A 57 14.25 -0.39 -1.35
N GLY A 58 13.45 0.29 -2.18
CA GLY A 58 12.14 -0.19 -2.64
C GLY A 58 12.22 -0.72 -4.06
N LEU A 59 11.83 -1.99 -4.27
CA LEU A 59 11.72 -2.58 -5.60
C LEU A 59 10.31 -2.36 -6.14
N VAL A 60 10.19 -1.60 -7.23
CA VAL A 60 8.89 -1.30 -7.85
C VAL A 60 8.92 -1.72 -9.32
N GLY A 61 7.93 -2.50 -9.75
CA GLY A 61 7.79 -2.94 -11.14
C GLY A 61 7.26 -1.82 -12.03
N VAL A 62 7.74 -1.77 -13.28
CA VAL A 62 7.27 -0.86 -14.33
C VAL A 62 7.18 -1.59 -15.67
N ARG A 63 6.21 -1.22 -16.49
CA ARG A 63 5.99 -1.77 -17.85
C ARG A 63 6.19 -0.74 -18.95
N ASN A 64 6.18 0.55 -18.60
CA ASN A 64 6.31 1.65 -19.55
C ASN A 64 6.91 2.90 -18.87
N GLU A 65 7.29 3.88 -19.69
CA GLU A 65 7.92 5.11 -19.23
C GLU A 65 7.02 5.96 -18.32
N ARG A 66 5.70 5.91 -18.52
CA ARG A 66 4.75 6.66 -17.69
C ARG A 66 4.78 6.16 -16.25
N GLU A 67 4.71 4.84 -16.05
CA GLU A 67 4.82 4.21 -14.73
C GLU A 67 6.18 4.50 -14.07
N LEU A 68 7.27 4.49 -14.85
CA LEU A 68 8.59 4.86 -14.35
C LEU A 68 8.61 6.30 -13.81
N LYS A 69 8.09 7.26 -14.58
CA LYS A 69 8.02 8.67 -14.17
C LYS A 69 7.15 8.85 -12.92
N GLU A 70 6.02 8.16 -12.86
CA GLU A 70 5.12 8.20 -11.70
C GLU A 70 5.80 7.67 -10.43
N ASN A 71 6.46 6.50 -10.53
CA ASN A 71 7.16 5.87 -9.41
C ASN A 71 8.34 6.71 -8.90
N VAL A 72 9.15 7.28 -9.80
CA VAL A 72 10.29 8.14 -9.42
C VAL A 72 9.80 9.39 -8.67
N ALA A 73 8.70 9.99 -9.10
CA ALA A 73 8.12 11.17 -8.45
C ALA A 73 7.56 10.91 -7.03
N ALA A 74 7.50 9.64 -6.59
CA ALA A 74 7.15 9.26 -5.22
C ALA A 74 8.35 9.34 -4.26
N VAL A 75 9.58 9.20 -4.74
CA VAL A 75 10.79 9.11 -3.91
C VAL A 75 11.04 10.40 -3.11
N ASP A 76 10.71 11.55 -3.69
CA ASP A 76 10.87 12.85 -3.05
C ASP A 76 9.76 13.19 -2.05
N TRP A 77 8.70 12.38 -1.99
CA TRP A 77 7.56 12.66 -1.12
C TRP A 77 7.81 12.12 0.30
N LYS A 78 8.01 13.03 1.25
CA LYS A 78 8.08 12.69 2.67
C LYS A 78 6.70 12.82 3.31
N LEU A 79 6.11 11.70 3.70
CA LEU A 79 4.86 11.69 4.46
C LEU A 79 5.09 12.29 5.85
N SER A 80 4.20 13.20 6.25
CA SER A 80 4.19 13.73 7.61
C SER A 80 3.71 12.68 8.62
N ASP A 81 4.05 12.84 9.89
CA ASP A 81 3.53 11.97 10.96
C ASP A 81 2.00 12.03 11.04
N ALA A 82 1.40 13.17 10.71
CA ALA A 82 -0.05 13.32 10.66
C ALA A 82 -0.66 12.45 9.54
N THR A 83 -0.09 12.52 8.33
CA THR A 83 -0.53 11.70 7.20
C THR A 83 -0.33 10.21 7.47
N ARG A 84 0.77 9.82 8.13
CA ARG A 84 1.01 8.42 8.53
C ARG A 84 -0.06 7.92 9.50
N LYS A 85 -0.39 8.72 10.53
CA LYS A 85 -1.47 8.39 11.47
C LYS A 85 -2.83 8.31 10.80
N GLU A 86 -3.08 9.16 9.82
CA GLU A 86 -4.31 9.13 9.03
C GLU A 86 -4.41 7.83 8.21
N ILE A 87 -3.33 7.41 7.57
CA ILE A 87 -3.23 6.10 6.91
C ILE A 87 -3.54 4.97 7.90
N ASP A 88 -2.89 4.96 9.07
CA ASP A 88 -3.10 3.92 10.09
C ASP A 88 -4.57 3.87 10.59
N ALA A 89 -5.21 5.04 10.72
CA ALA A 89 -6.60 5.16 11.09
C ALA A 89 -7.53 4.53 10.04
N VAL A 90 -7.26 4.74 8.74
CA VAL A 90 -8.04 4.12 7.65
C VAL A 90 -8.05 2.59 7.76
N PHE A 91 -6.89 1.97 7.97
CA PHE A 91 -6.81 0.51 8.12
C PHE A 91 -7.55 0.02 9.37
N THR A 92 -7.44 0.76 10.48
CA THR A 92 -8.13 0.44 11.74
C THR A 92 -9.66 0.53 11.59
N GLU A 93 -10.16 1.58 10.94
CA GLU A 93 -11.60 1.82 10.73
C GLU A 93 -12.24 0.77 9.83
N GLU A 94 -11.55 0.35 8.77
CA GLU A 94 -12.05 -0.67 7.84
C GLU A 94 -11.81 -2.11 8.34
N GLY A 95 -11.13 -2.26 9.49
CA GLY A 95 -10.84 -3.57 10.09
C GLY A 95 -9.92 -4.44 9.24
N VAL A 96 -9.01 -3.82 8.46
CA VAL A 96 -8.05 -4.52 7.62
C VAL A 96 -6.80 -4.85 8.43
N THR A 97 -6.38 -6.12 8.39
CA THR A 97 -5.22 -6.61 9.14
C THR A 97 -3.94 -6.41 8.31
N THR A 98 -2.92 -5.77 8.87
CA THR A 98 -1.62 -5.55 8.20
C THR A 98 -0.62 -6.71 8.34
N HIS A 99 -1.06 -7.85 8.90
CA HIS A 99 -0.34 -9.14 8.95
C HIS A 99 1.11 -9.08 9.50
N VAL A 100 1.34 -8.20 10.48
CA VAL A 100 2.68 -7.94 11.05
C VAL A 100 3.32 -9.13 11.77
N ASP A 101 2.52 -10.05 12.31
CA ASP A 101 2.98 -11.21 13.09
C ASP A 101 2.83 -12.55 12.32
N THR A 102 3.10 -12.54 11.01
CA THR A 102 2.93 -13.73 10.15
C THR A 102 4.27 -14.37 9.80
N ASP A 103 4.28 -15.66 9.47
CA ASP A 103 5.49 -16.43 9.07
C ASP A 103 6.26 -15.79 7.91
N GLN A 104 5.63 -14.90 7.15
CA GLN A 104 6.19 -14.18 6.02
C GLN A 104 6.95 -12.92 6.44
N ALA A 105 6.72 -12.44 7.67
CA ALA A 105 7.40 -11.30 8.27
C ALA A 105 8.73 -11.68 8.95
N ILE A 106 9.06 -12.98 9.02
CA ILE A 106 10.28 -13.56 9.64
C ILE A 106 11.23 -14.10 8.57
#